data_AF-A0A1H5MYW0-F1
#
_entry.id   AF-A0A1H5MYW0-F1
#
_cell.length_a   1.000
_cell.length_b   1.000
_cell.length_c   1.000
_cell.angle_alpha   90.00
_cell.angle_beta   90.00
_cell.angle_gamma   90.00
#
_symmetry.space_group_name_H-M   'P 1'
#
loop_
_entity.id
_entity.type
_entity.pdbx_description
1 polymer ?
#
loop_
_entity_poly.entity_id
_entity_poly.type
_entity_poly.pdbx_seq_one_letter_code
_entity_poly.pdbx_strand_id
1 'polypeptide(L)'
;MRKVWVVGGAVTALGVSFVMLLVIGVYVVAGNLLNGVGGAGKTLAKGAVPAAYSTLVQKWGNLCSAINPALLAAQLYQESGFNPKAQSAAAAQGIAQFIPGTWATHGIDGNGDGVRDVWDPNDAIPSAASYDCELASYVKDVPGNTSENMLAAYNAGAYAVIKYRGVPPYKETQNYVRTITTLEESFAAPVSRLSPTKQAAGAINYAQEKLGTPYLWGGNGTTADNGRFDCSGLTKAAYASVGITLPRVANDQYNAGPHPSRGELLPGDLVFFSTDLSNSRAIHHVGIYVGGGYMIDAPYTGAVIRFDPIDSADYFGATRVTEDGAKALPTAV
;
A
#
# COMPACT_ATOMS: atom_id res chain seq x y z
N MET A 1 -65.00 48.93 -4.47
CA MET A 1 -64.79 47.96 -3.36
C MET A 1 -65.42 46.62 -3.72
N ARG A 2 -64.64 45.61 -4.11
CA ARG A 2 -64.90 44.18 -3.82
C ARG A 2 -63.73 43.35 -4.31
N LYS A 3 -63.22 42.53 -3.40
CA LYS A 3 -61.93 41.82 -3.47
C LYS A 3 -62.06 40.55 -4.31
N VAL A 4 -60.93 40.22 -4.92
CA VAL A 4 -60.61 39.06 -5.75
C VAL A 4 -60.79 37.75 -4.96
N TRP A 5 -61.38 36.72 -5.59
CA TRP A 5 -61.26 35.32 -5.19
C TRP A 5 -60.16 34.68 -6.02
N VAL A 6 -59.05 34.28 -5.38
CA VAL A 6 -58.11 33.28 -5.91
C VAL A 6 -58.16 32.10 -4.95
N VAL A 7 -58.79 31.01 -5.39
CA VAL A 7 -58.57 29.67 -4.85
C VAL A 7 -57.52 29.03 -5.75
N GLY A 8 -56.37 28.70 -5.16
CA GLY A 8 -55.24 28.07 -5.83
C GLY A 8 -54.14 27.77 -4.81
N GLY A 9 -54.53 27.16 -3.70
CA GLY A 9 -53.63 26.71 -2.65
C GLY A 9 -53.07 25.32 -2.93
N ALA A 10 -51.83 25.15 -2.49
CA ALA A 10 -51.32 23.93 -1.86
C ALA A 10 -50.89 22.73 -2.74
N VAL A 11 -50.02 22.95 -3.73
CA VAL A 11 -49.16 21.83 -4.21
C VAL A 11 -47.66 22.17 -4.26
N THR A 12 -47.25 23.42 -4.33
CA THR A 12 -45.82 23.76 -4.51
C THR A 12 -45.02 24.03 -3.22
N ALA A 13 -45.66 24.12 -2.05
CA ALA A 13 -44.97 24.44 -0.79
C ALA A 13 -44.51 23.23 0.04
N LEU A 14 -45.04 22.01 -0.22
CA LEU A 14 -44.63 20.80 0.50
C LEU A 14 -43.42 20.09 -0.13
N GLY A 15 -43.17 20.28 -1.44
CA GLY A 15 -42.00 19.72 -2.12
C GLY A 15 -40.68 20.42 -1.79
N VAL A 16 -40.72 21.72 -1.46
CA VAL A 16 -39.50 22.50 -1.20
C VAL A 16 -39.07 22.43 0.28
N SER A 17 -40.00 22.23 1.21
CA SER A 17 -39.67 22.10 2.64
C SER A 17 -39.11 20.72 3.03
N PHE A 18 -39.44 19.65 2.30
CA PHE A 18 -38.83 18.32 2.52
C PHE A 18 -37.40 18.24 1.96
N VAL A 19 -37.09 18.99 0.90
CA VAL A 19 -35.76 19.02 0.30
C VAL A 19 -34.81 19.93 1.10
N MET A 20 -35.28 21.01 1.74
CA MET A 20 -34.41 21.81 2.63
C MET A 20 -34.12 21.17 3.99
N LEU A 21 -34.99 20.29 4.51
CA LEU A 21 -34.72 19.54 5.74
C LEU A 21 -33.71 18.38 5.54
N LEU A 22 -33.56 17.87 4.32
CA LEU A 22 -32.51 16.91 3.97
C LEU A 22 -31.13 17.54 3.74
N VAL A 23 -31.06 18.85 3.46
CA VAL A 23 -29.77 19.55 3.24
C VAL A 23 -29.19 20.14 4.54
N ILE A 24 -30.03 20.42 5.55
CA ILE A 24 -29.56 20.92 6.86
C ILE A 24 -29.42 19.77 7.89
N GLY A 25 -30.21 18.70 7.78
CA GLY A 25 -30.12 17.52 8.67
C GLY A 25 -28.87 16.65 8.49
N VAL A 26 -28.15 16.78 7.38
CA VAL A 26 -26.87 16.07 7.14
C VAL A 26 -25.67 16.86 7.68
N TYR A 27 -25.82 18.16 7.98
CA TYR A 27 -24.72 19.01 8.45
C TYR A 27 -24.53 19.05 9.98
N VAL A 28 -25.44 18.46 10.78
CA VAL A 28 -25.34 18.53 12.26
C VAL A 28 -24.97 17.18 12.91
N VAL A 29 -24.93 16.07 12.17
CA VAL A 29 -24.40 14.79 12.70
C VAL A 29 -22.91 14.60 12.39
N ALA A 30 -22.32 15.40 11.50
CA ALA A 30 -20.87 15.40 11.23
C ALA A 30 -20.05 16.31 12.17
N GLY A 31 -20.70 17.12 13.02
CA GLY A 31 -20.04 18.15 13.82
C GLY A 31 -19.52 17.71 15.20
N ASN A 32 -19.85 16.50 15.68
CA ASN A 32 -19.55 16.07 17.05
C ASN A 32 -18.69 14.79 17.17
N LEU A 33 -17.97 14.41 16.11
CA LEU A 33 -16.92 13.39 16.17
C LEU A 33 -15.51 13.96 15.93
N LEU A 34 -15.35 15.29 15.89
CA LEU A 34 -14.06 15.95 15.65
C LEU A 34 -13.36 16.46 16.92
N ASN A 35 -13.86 16.13 18.11
CA ASN A 35 -13.15 16.38 19.37
C ASN A 35 -12.86 15.06 20.07
N GLY A 36 -11.82 14.38 19.60
CA GLY A 36 -11.30 13.14 20.14
C GLY A 36 -9.79 13.00 19.87
N VAL A 37 -9.00 13.82 20.57
CA VAL A 37 -7.65 13.54 21.06
C VAL A 37 -6.59 13.00 20.08
N GLY A 38 -5.72 13.90 19.60
CA GLY A 38 -4.25 13.74 19.61
C GLY A 38 -3.60 12.55 18.89
N GLY A 39 -3.00 12.83 17.73
CA GLY A 39 -2.00 11.96 17.06
C GLY A 39 -2.60 11.06 15.99
N ALA A 40 -2.76 11.58 14.78
CA ALA A 40 -3.22 10.80 13.63
C ALA A 40 -2.13 9.80 13.17
N GLY A 41 -2.07 8.62 13.80
CA GLY A 41 -1.28 7.50 13.29
C GLY A 41 -1.81 7.05 11.93
N LYS A 42 -0.92 6.85 10.95
CA LYS A 42 -1.27 6.29 9.64
C LYS A 42 -1.96 4.94 9.84
N THR A 43 -3.19 4.79 9.38
CA THR A 43 -3.96 3.52 9.49
C THR A 43 -3.54 2.55 8.39
N LEU A 44 -3.69 1.24 8.63
CA LEU A 44 -3.27 0.22 7.65
C LEU A 44 -4.24 0.13 6.47
N ALA A 45 -3.72 0.12 5.25
CA ALA A 45 -4.49 -0.12 4.04
C ALA A 45 -5.06 -1.55 4.03
N LYS A 46 -6.32 -1.66 3.60
CA LYS A 46 -6.98 -2.96 3.51
C LYS A 46 -6.26 -3.85 2.49
N GLY A 47 -5.88 -5.06 2.92
CA GLY A 47 -5.19 -6.03 2.06
C GLY A 47 -3.70 -5.74 1.83
N ALA A 48 -3.14 -4.69 2.43
CA ALA A 48 -1.71 -4.40 2.31
C ALA A 48 -0.86 -5.44 3.06
N VAL A 49 -1.39 -6.03 4.13
CA VAL A 49 -0.74 -7.11 4.91
C VAL A 49 -1.53 -8.41 4.71
N PRO A 50 -0.88 -9.58 4.66
CA PRO A 50 -1.58 -10.86 4.66
C PRO A 50 -2.65 -10.92 5.76
N ALA A 51 -3.84 -11.41 5.42
CA ALA A 51 -5.00 -11.37 6.30
C ALA A 51 -4.72 -11.97 7.69
N ALA A 52 -3.88 -13.01 7.76
CA ALA A 52 -3.45 -13.66 8.99
C ALA A 52 -2.75 -12.70 9.99
N TYR A 53 -2.08 -11.65 9.51
CA TYR A 53 -1.28 -10.74 10.35
C TYR A 53 -1.91 -9.37 10.53
N SER A 54 -2.92 -9.01 9.72
CA SER A 54 -3.52 -7.67 9.70
C SER A 54 -3.97 -7.20 11.08
N THR A 55 -4.63 -8.06 11.87
CA THR A 55 -5.08 -7.72 13.23
C THR A 55 -3.91 -7.51 14.19
N LEU A 56 -2.86 -8.33 14.11
CA LEU A 56 -1.66 -8.18 14.94
C LEU A 56 -0.94 -6.87 14.61
N VAL A 57 -0.68 -6.61 13.33
CA VAL A 57 -0.01 -5.39 12.86
C VAL A 57 -0.83 -4.14 13.22
N GLN A 58 -2.15 -4.19 13.07
CA GLN A 58 -3.02 -3.08 13.45
C GLN A 58 -3.01 -2.84 14.97
N LYS A 59 -3.01 -3.89 15.78
CA LYS A 59 -2.97 -3.76 17.25
C LYS A 59 -1.62 -3.24 17.72
N TRP A 60 -0.54 -3.94 17.35
CA TRP A 60 0.80 -3.71 17.87
C TRP A 60 1.52 -2.55 17.20
N GLY A 61 1.15 -2.18 15.98
CA GLY A 61 1.63 -0.96 15.35
C GLY A 61 1.22 0.31 16.09
N ASN A 62 0.22 0.26 16.97
CA ASN A 62 -0.19 1.40 17.80
C ASN A 62 0.44 1.37 19.22
N LEU A 63 1.46 0.55 19.45
CA LEU A 63 2.00 0.33 20.80
C LEU A 63 2.69 1.58 21.40
N CYS A 64 3.38 2.37 20.57
CA CYS A 64 3.99 3.64 20.99
C CYS A 64 4.05 4.64 19.84
N SER A 65 4.32 5.91 20.15
CA SER A 65 4.32 7.01 19.17
C SER A 65 5.44 6.94 18.12
N ALA A 66 6.44 6.08 18.31
CA ALA A 66 7.53 5.89 17.36
C ALA A 66 7.16 4.97 16.20
N ILE A 67 6.06 4.21 16.32
CA ILE A 67 5.56 3.31 15.29
C ILE A 67 4.10 3.63 14.95
N ASN A 68 3.65 3.11 13.83
CA ASN A 68 2.25 3.00 13.46
C ASN A 68 2.04 1.67 12.69
N PRO A 69 0.80 1.22 12.45
CA PRO A 69 0.55 -0.02 11.72
C PRO A 69 1.21 -0.11 10.34
N ALA A 70 1.26 0.99 9.59
CA ALA A 70 1.87 0.99 8.27
C ALA A 70 3.40 0.88 8.34
N LEU A 71 4.04 1.52 9.34
CA LEU A 71 5.48 1.44 9.55
C LEU A 71 5.89 0.03 10.00
N LEU A 72 5.15 -0.56 10.93
CA LEU A 72 5.38 -1.93 11.38
C LEU A 72 5.20 -2.93 10.21
N ALA A 73 4.18 -2.74 9.37
CA ALA A 73 4.00 -3.54 8.16
C ALA A 73 5.20 -3.42 7.20
N ALA A 74 5.65 -2.19 6.94
CA ALA A 74 6.79 -1.90 6.09
C ALA A 74 8.08 -2.55 6.59
N GLN A 75 8.33 -2.51 7.89
CA GLN A 75 9.47 -3.15 8.53
C GLN A 75 9.40 -4.68 8.40
N LEU A 76 8.28 -5.31 8.75
CA LEU A 76 8.09 -6.76 8.58
C LEU A 76 8.25 -7.21 7.12
N TYR A 77 7.80 -6.39 6.17
CA TYR A 77 8.02 -6.64 4.75
C TYR A 77 9.49 -6.51 4.36
N GLN A 78 10.19 -5.47 4.83
CA GLN A 78 11.62 -5.31 4.58
C GLN A 78 12.46 -6.44 5.18
N GLU A 79 12.04 -6.99 6.33
CA GLU A 79 12.76 -8.07 7.00
C GLU A 79 12.58 -9.42 6.31
N SER A 80 11.35 -9.79 5.93
CA SER A 80 11.08 -11.16 5.45
C SER A 80 10.09 -11.25 4.28
N GLY A 81 9.52 -10.13 3.85
CA GLY A 81 8.36 -10.14 2.95
C GLY A 81 7.16 -10.83 3.58
N PHE A 82 6.98 -10.71 4.91
CA PHE A 82 5.99 -11.43 5.71
C PHE A 82 6.16 -12.97 5.77
N ASN A 83 7.35 -13.50 5.44
CA ASN A 83 7.61 -14.93 5.51
C ASN A 83 8.00 -15.35 6.95
N PRO A 84 7.14 -16.08 7.68
CA PRO A 84 7.42 -16.48 9.05
C PRO A 84 8.50 -17.55 9.17
N LYS A 85 8.92 -18.15 8.06
CA LYS A 85 9.95 -19.20 8.00
C LYS A 85 11.26 -18.66 7.40
N ALA A 86 11.41 -17.35 7.25
CA ALA A 86 12.61 -16.75 6.70
C ALA A 86 13.80 -16.95 7.65
N GLN A 87 14.96 -17.30 7.09
CA GLN A 87 16.22 -17.33 7.80
C GLN A 87 17.32 -16.69 6.94
N SER A 88 18.03 -15.70 7.48
CA SER A 88 19.14 -15.08 6.77
C SER A 88 20.46 -15.84 6.95
N ALA A 89 21.46 -15.51 6.12
CA ALA A 89 22.83 -16.00 6.30
C ALA A 89 23.46 -15.57 7.65
N ALA A 90 22.94 -14.51 8.27
CA ALA A 90 23.33 -14.04 9.60
C ALA A 90 22.52 -14.71 10.73
N ALA A 91 21.80 -15.79 10.44
CA ALA A 91 20.94 -16.53 11.36
C ALA A 91 19.82 -15.69 11.97
N ALA A 92 19.40 -14.61 11.32
CA ALA A 92 18.18 -13.89 11.68
C ALA A 92 16.95 -14.73 11.29
N GLN A 93 15.93 -14.77 12.15
CA GLN A 93 14.85 -15.76 12.09
C GLN A 93 13.47 -15.12 12.10
N GLY A 94 12.54 -15.78 11.42
CA GLY A 94 11.12 -15.46 11.48
C GLY A 94 10.73 -14.21 10.71
N ILE A 95 9.47 -13.83 10.88
CA ILE A 95 8.83 -12.74 10.12
C ILE A 95 9.49 -11.37 10.34
N ALA A 96 10.14 -11.18 11.50
CA ALA A 96 10.82 -9.95 11.89
C ALA A 96 12.36 -10.07 11.90
N GLN A 97 12.91 -11.20 11.41
CA GLN A 97 14.36 -11.44 11.34
C GLN A 97 15.11 -11.14 12.66
N PHE A 98 14.61 -11.70 13.77
CA PHE A 98 15.34 -11.62 15.04
C PHE A 98 16.60 -12.50 14.98
N ILE A 99 17.75 -11.95 15.37
CA ILE A 99 18.91 -12.79 15.70
C ILE A 99 18.70 -13.46 17.08
N PRO A 100 19.28 -14.65 17.33
CA PRO A 100 19.00 -15.42 18.54
C PRO A 100 19.27 -14.68 19.86
N GLY A 101 20.32 -13.84 19.91
CA GLY A 101 20.64 -13.05 21.10
C GLY A 101 19.59 -11.99 21.43
N THR A 102 19.08 -11.31 20.40
CA THR A 102 17.99 -10.34 20.54
C THR A 102 16.70 -11.04 20.94
N TRP A 103 16.35 -12.16 20.29
CA TRP A 103 15.15 -12.93 20.64
C TRP A 103 15.17 -13.40 22.10
N ALA A 104 16.31 -13.92 22.58
CA ALA A 104 16.44 -14.41 23.95
C ALA A 104 16.11 -13.33 25.01
N THR A 105 16.38 -12.06 24.69
CA THR A 105 16.22 -10.92 25.60
C THR A 105 14.90 -10.20 25.41
N HIS A 106 14.45 -10.02 24.16
CA HIS A 106 13.32 -9.14 23.81
C HIS A 106 12.09 -9.89 23.27
N GLY A 107 12.20 -11.20 23.00
CA GLY A 107 11.06 -12.03 22.60
C GLY A 107 10.02 -12.08 23.72
N ILE A 108 8.75 -11.89 23.35
CA ILE A 108 7.58 -11.98 24.22
C ILE A 108 6.63 -13.08 23.74
N ASP A 109 5.90 -13.67 24.69
CA ASP A 109 4.77 -14.58 24.43
C ASP A 109 3.56 -13.69 24.11
N GLY A 110 3.36 -13.43 22.82
CA GLY A 110 2.40 -12.45 22.33
C GLY A 110 0.97 -13.00 22.28
N ASN A 111 0.82 -14.33 22.21
CA ASN A 111 -0.46 -15.02 22.15
C ASN A 111 -0.92 -15.58 23.51
N GLY A 112 -0.02 -15.66 24.50
CA GLY A 112 -0.27 -16.14 25.85
C GLY A 112 -0.32 -17.67 25.98
N ASP A 113 0.32 -18.41 25.07
CA ASP A 113 0.32 -19.89 25.06
C ASP A 113 1.39 -20.51 25.97
N GLY A 114 2.23 -19.69 26.59
CA GLY A 114 3.29 -20.08 27.51
C GLY A 114 4.64 -20.38 26.83
N VAL A 115 4.74 -20.21 25.51
CA VAL A 115 5.96 -20.39 24.72
C VAL A 115 6.35 -19.05 24.09
N ARG A 116 7.65 -18.83 23.89
CA ARG A 116 8.17 -17.71 23.11
C ARG A 116 8.83 -18.28 21.86
N ASP A 117 8.10 -18.30 20.75
CA ASP A 117 8.57 -18.86 19.49
C ASP A 117 8.84 -17.79 18.43
N VAL A 118 10.10 -17.64 18.02
CA VAL A 118 10.51 -16.69 16.96
C VAL A 118 9.87 -17.02 15.61
N TRP A 119 9.44 -18.26 15.42
CA TRP A 119 8.79 -18.73 14.19
C TRP A 119 7.27 -18.58 14.22
N ASP A 120 6.66 -18.27 15.37
CA ASP A 120 5.24 -17.93 15.47
C ASP A 120 5.04 -16.43 15.25
N PRO A 121 4.34 -15.99 14.18
CA PRO A 121 3.99 -14.59 13.99
C PRO A 121 3.20 -13.97 15.14
N ASN A 122 2.45 -14.78 15.90
CA ASN A 122 1.71 -14.27 17.07
C ASN A 122 2.63 -13.87 18.23
N ASP A 123 3.89 -14.30 18.24
CA ASP A 123 4.93 -13.87 19.19
C ASP A 123 5.90 -12.88 18.54
N ALA A 124 6.35 -13.18 17.31
CA ALA A 124 7.35 -12.38 16.63
C ALA A 124 6.85 -10.97 16.24
N ILE A 125 5.59 -10.80 15.81
CA ILE A 125 5.06 -9.46 15.48
C ILE A 125 4.93 -8.58 16.73
N PRO A 126 4.34 -9.06 17.85
CA PRO A 126 4.34 -8.30 19.10
C PRO A 126 5.73 -7.99 19.63
N SER A 127 6.66 -8.95 19.52
CA SER A 127 8.05 -8.77 19.93
C SER A 127 8.74 -7.68 19.11
N ALA A 128 8.53 -7.66 17.78
CA ALA A 128 9.09 -6.62 16.91
C ALA A 128 8.61 -5.22 17.33
N ALA A 129 7.30 -5.03 17.45
CA ALA A 129 6.73 -3.75 17.87
C ALA A 129 7.20 -3.32 19.27
N SER A 130 7.31 -4.27 20.21
CA SER A 130 7.77 -3.99 21.57
C SER A 130 9.24 -3.59 21.59
N TYR A 131 10.07 -4.29 20.81
CA TYR A 131 11.48 -3.99 20.66
C TYR A 131 11.71 -2.64 19.97
N ASP A 132 10.94 -2.30 18.93
CA ASP A 132 10.97 -0.98 18.30
C ASP A 132 10.67 0.14 19.31
N CYS A 133 9.66 -0.03 20.16
CA CYS A 133 9.34 0.93 21.21
C CYS A 133 10.45 1.06 22.28
N GLU A 134 11.11 -0.05 22.61
CA GLU A 134 12.28 -0.05 23.49
C GLU A 134 13.46 0.70 22.86
N LEU A 135 13.77 0.42 21.60
CA LEU A 135 14.81 1.11 20.84
C LEU A 135 14.53 2.61 20.72
N ALA A 136 13.29 2.99 20.45
CA ALA A 136 12.86 4.39 20.46
C ALA A 136 13.12 5.07 21.81
N SER A 137 12.96 4.35 22.93
CA SER A 137 13.28 4.86 24.25
C SER A 137 14.79 5.06 24.47
N TYR A 138 15.64 4.19 23.91
CA TYR A 138 17.10 4.32 23.98
C TYR A 138 17.64 5.51 23.21
N VAL A 139 16.99 5.86 22.09
CA VAL A 139 17.40 6.96 21.22
C VAL A 139 16.55 8.22 21.39
N LYS A 140 15.73 8.31 22.45
CA LYS A 140 14.77 9.42 22.66
C LYS A 140 15.42 10.82 22.71
N ASP A 141 16.67 10.91 23.14
CA ASP A 141 17.42 12.18 23.26
C ASP A 141 18.26 12.49 22.01
N VAL A 142 18.21 11.60 21.01
CA VAL A 142 18.87 11.79 19.72
C VAL A 142 18.00 12.71 18.85
N PRO A 143 18.56 13.81 18.31
CA PRO A 143 17.78 14.72 17.47
C PRO A 143 17.32 14.06 16.16
N GLY A 144 16.29 14.63 15.54
CA GLY A 144 15.72 14.13 14.29
C GLY A 144 14.39 13.41 14.47
N ASN A 145 13.99 12.63 13.47
CA ASN A 145 12.76 11.86 13.51
C ASN A 145 12.93 10.61 14.39
N THR A 146 12.06 10.46 15.39
CA THR A 146 12.11 9.34 16.34
C THR A 146 11.97 7.97 15.65
N SER A 147 11.09 7.84 14.67
CA SER A 147 10.87 6.60 13.92
C SER A 147 12.10 6.24 13.09
N GLU A 148 12.74 7.22 12.43
CA GLU A 148 13.97 6.98 11.67
C GLU A 148 15.14 6.56 12.57
N ASN A 149 15.30 7.23 13.72
CA ASN A 149 16.32 6.87 14.70
C ASN A 149 16.07 5.48 15.31
N MET A 150 14.80 5.12 15.55
CA MET A 150 14.41 3.79 16.00
C MET A 150 14.74 2.71 14.96
N LEU A 151 14.36 2.90 13.69
CA LEU A 151 14.68 1.96 12.61
C LEU A 151 16.19 1.81 12.41
N ALA A 152 16.93 2.92 12.50
CA ALA A 152 18.39 2.88 12.47
C ALA A 152 18.96 2.08 13.64
N ALA A 153 18.35 2.18 14.83
CA ALA A 153 18.76 1.41 15.99
C ALA A 153 18.43 -0.08 15.86
N TYR A 154 17.36 -0.44 15.14
CA TYR A 154 17.01 -1.82 14.85
C TYR A 154 18.08 -2.48 13.97
N ASN A 155 18.52 -1.79 12.92
CA ASN A 155 19.51 -2.31 11.97
C ASN A 155 20.97 -2.20 12.48
N ALA A 156 21.35 -1.08 13.09
CA ALA A 156 22.76 -0.78 13.45
C ALA A 156 23.05 -0.76 14.96
N GLY A 157 22.02 -0.95 15.80
CA GLY A 157 22.10 -0.83 17.25
C GLY A 157 22.01 0.62 17.75
N ALA A 158 21.36 0.81 18.90
CA ALA A 158 21.13 2.12 19.50
C ALA A 158 22.42 2.92 19.78
N TYR A 159 23.53 2.24 20.14
CA TYR A 159 24.81 2.90 20.38
C TYR A 159 25.33 3.65 19.14
N ALA A 160 25.18 3.08 17.95
CA ALA A 160 25.59 3.75 16.71
C ALA A 160 24.76 5.03 16.49
N VAL A 161 23.44 4.94 16.66
CA VAL A 161 22.52 6.08 16.51
C VAL A 161 22.86 7.20 17.50
N ILE A 162 23.13 6.86 18.76
CA ILE A 162 23.55 7.81 19.79
C ILE A 162 24.89 8.46 19.43
N LYS A 163 25.88 7.66 19.03
CA LYS A 163 27.22 8.13 18.66
C LYS A 163 27.19 9.13 17.49
N TYR A 164 26.37 8.86 16.48
CA TYR A 164 26.26 9.72 15.29
C TYR A 164 25.18 10.79 15.42
N ARG A 165 24.46 10.84 16.54
CA ARG A 165 23.35 11.77 16.81
C ARG A 165 22.26 11.73 15.72
N GLY A 166 21.96 10.54 15.22
CA GLY A 166 20.96 10.31 14.18
C GLY A 166 21.23 9.01 13.42
N VAL A 167 20.62 8.86 12.24
CA VAL A 167 20.92 7.73 11.34
C VAL A 167 22.42 7.70 11.01
N PRO A 168 23.17 6.62 11.36
CA PRO A 168 24.61 6.56 11.17
C PRO A 168 24.96 6.56 9.67
N PRO A 169 26.18 6.98 9.28
CA PRO A 169 26.63 7.02 7.89
C PRO A 169 26.97 5.63 7.33
N TYR A 170 26.18 4.62 7.67
CA TYR A 170 26.26 3.27 7.16
C TYR A 170 25.27 3.14 6.00
N LYS A 171 25.78 2.83 4.81
CA LYS A 171 24.95 2.76 3.59
C LYS A 171 23.77 1.80 3.76
N GLU A 172 24.00 0.67 4.42
CA GLU A 172 22.98 -0.32 4.72
C GLU A 172 21.86 0.28 5.59
N THR A 173 22.21 0.92 6.70
CA THR A 173 21.24 1.53 7.62
C THR A 173 20.48 2.69 6.99
N GLN A 174 21.15 3.54 6.21
CA GLN A 174 20.49 4.63 5.47
C GLN A 174 19.48 4.09 4.45
N ASN A 175 19.85 3.01 3.75
CA ASN A 175 18.94 2.34 2.82
C ASN A 175 17.78 1.68 3.57
N TYR A 176 18.04 1.00 4.69
CA TYR A 176 17.03 0.35 5.53
C TYR A 176 15.97 1.34 6.00
N VAL A 177 16.40 2.47 6.60
CA VAL A 177 15.49 3.53 7.06
C VAL A 177 14.69 4.11 5.89
N ARG A 178 15.36 4.48 4.79
CA ARG A 178 14.68 5.07 3.62
C ARG A 178 13.66 4.11 3.01
N THR A 179 14.01 2.84 2.86
CA THR A 179 13.12 1.84 2.26
C THR A 179 11.87 1.66 3.10
N ILE A 180 12.02 1.52 4.42
CA ILE A 180 10.88 1.32 5.32
C ILE A 180 9.98 2.56 5.39
N THR A 181 10.55 3.77 5.52
CA THR A 181 9.72 4.99 5.57
C THR A 181 9.01 5.26 4.26
N THR A 182 9.56 4.81 3.14
CA THR A 182 8.88 4.91 1.84
C THR A 182 7.80 3.84 1.70
N LEU A 183 8.08 2.59 2.10
CA LEU A 183 7.10 1.51 2.12
C LEU A 183 5.92 1.81 3.07
N GLU A 184 6.16 2.51 4.17
CA GLU A 184 5.09 2.94 5.09
C GLU A 184 3.95 3.65 4.34
N GLU A 185 4.26 4.45 3.32
CA GLU A 185 3.25 5.15 2.53
C GLU A 185 2.38 4.20 1.68
N SER A 186 2.93 3.08 1.21
CA SER A 186 2.16 2.06 0.46
C SER A 186 1.29 1.19 1.37
N PHE A 187 1.74 0.96 2.62
CA PHE A 187 0.95 0.26 3.63
C PHE A 187 -0.11 1.15 4.30
N ALA A 188 -0.05 2.48 4.14
CA ALA A 188 -1.02 3.39 4.73
C ALA A 188 -2.33 3.45 3.93
N ALA A 189 -3.47 3.47 4.63
CA ALA A 189 -4.78 3.63 4.01
C ALA A 189 -4.86 4.97 3.27
N PRO A 190 -5.37 4.99 2.02
CA PRO A 190 -5.45 6.22 1.25
C PRO A 190 -6.41 7.21 1.91
N VAL A 191 -5.91 8.40 2.22
CA VAL A 191 -6.72 9.54 2.62
C VAL A 191 -7.33 10.19 1.37
N SER A 192 -8.51 9.71 0.97
CA SER A 192 -9.44 10.25 -0.06
C SER A 192 -9.58 9.45 -1.38
N ARG A 193 -10.84 9.44 -1.89
CA ARG A 193 -11.18 9.04 -3.25
C ARG A 193 -10.78 10.18 -4.20
N LEU A 194 -9.56 10.11 -4.72
CA LEU A 194 -9.08 11.06 -5.72
C LEU A 194 -9.79 10.83 -7.07
N SER A 195 -9.99 11.85 -7.89
CA SER A 195 -10.37 11.65 -9.30
C SER A 195 -9.18 11.07 -10.09
N PRO A 196 -9.38 10.35 -11.22
CA PRO A 196 -8.27 9.92 -12.06
C PRO A 196 -7.35 11.10 -12.39
N THR A 197 -6.06 10.93 -12.11
CA THR A 197 -5.07 12.00 -12.35
C THR A 197 -4.87 12.20 -13.85
N LYS A 198 -4.35 13.36 -14.26
CA LYS A 198 -3.95 13.59 -15.66
C LYS A 198 -2.96 12.52 -16.15
N GLN A 199 -2.11 12.00 -15.26
CA GLN A 199 -1.18 10.91 -15.54
C GLN A 199 -1.93 9.60 -15.79
N ALA A 200 -2.91 9.23 -14.95
CA ALA A 200 -3.74 8.05 -15.17
C ALA A 200 -4.46 8.09 -16.54
N ALA A 201 -5.06 9.22 -16.89
CA ALA A 201 -5.69 9.40 -18.20
C ALA A 201 -4.69 9.27 -19.37
N GLY A 202 -3.48 9.82 -19.22
CA GLY A 202 -2.43 9.69 -20.23
C GLY A 202 -1.91 8.27 -20.39
N ALA A 203 -1.72 7.53 -19.28
CA ALA A 203 -1.33 6.12 -19.31
C ALA A 203 -2.40 5.24 -20.00
N ILE A 204 -3.68 5.47 -19.71
CA ILE A 204 -4.79 4.79 -20.40
C ILE A 204 -4.76 5.12 -21.91
N ASN A 205 -4.59 6.38 -22.29
CA ASN A 205 -4.54 6.78 -23.69
C ASN A 205 -3.38 6.08 -24.43
N TYR A 206 -2.19 6.04 -23.81
CA TYR A 206 -1.07 5.29 -24.36
C TYR A 206 -1.43 3.81 -24.61
N ALA A 207 -2.06 3.15 -23.62
CA ALA A 207 -2.45 1.75 -23.76
C ALA A 207 -3.53 1.55 -24.84
N GLN A 208 -4.47 2.48 -24.98
CA GLN A 208 -5.48 2.47 -26.04
C GLN A 208 -4.85 2.55 -27.44
N GLU A 209 -3.81 3.36 -27.63
CA GLU A 209 -3.06 3.42 -28.89
C GLU A 209 -2.36 2.10 -29.26
N LYS A 210 -2.20 1.17 -28.30
CA LYS A 210 -1.57 -0.13 -28.53
C LYS A 210 -2.57 -1.26 -28.74
N LEU A 211 -3.88 -1.00 -28.69
CA LEU A 211 -4.91 -2.00 -28.98
C LEU A 211 -4.65 -2.69 -30.32
N GLY A 212 -4.82 -4.01 -30.37
CA GLY A 212 -4.54 -4.84 -31.54
C GLY A 212 -3.08 -5.24 -31.72
N THR A 213 -2.14 -4.69 -30.94
CA THR A 213 -0.73 -5.09 -31.00
C THR A 213 -0.57 -6.54 -30.49
N PRO A 214 0.10 -7.43 -31.24
CA PRO A 214 0.36 -8.80 -30.78
C PRO A 214 1.25 -8.84 -29.52
N TYR A 215 0.92 -9.74 -28.61
CA TYR A 215 1.72 -10.02 -27.42
C TYR A 215 3.13 -10.49 -27.78
N LEU A 216 4.11 -10.08 -26.98
CA LEU A 216 5.47 -10.61 -27.02
C LEU A 216 5.98 -10.85 -25.60
N TRP A 217 6.30 -12.10 -25.27
CA TRP A 217 6.91 -12.44 -23.99
C TRP A 217 8.23 -11.69 -23.81
N GLY A 218 8.36 -10.94 -22.71
CA GLY A 218 9.54 -10.11 -22.47
C GLY A 218 9.49 -8.73 -23.16
N GLY A 219 8.50 -8.45 -24.01
CA GLY A 219 8.40 -7.22 -24.79
C GLY A 219 8.14 -5.97 -23.94
N ASN A 220 8.83 -4.87 -24.25
CA ASN A 220 8.68 -3.57 -23.59
C ASN A 220 8.23 -2.46 -24.57
N GLY A 221 7.83 -2.81 -25.79
CA GLY A 221 7.43 -1.84 -26.82
C GLY A 221 8.59 -1.11 -27.50
N THR A 222 9.83 -1.60 -27.35
CA THR A 222 10.99 -1.00 -28.01
C THR A 222 10.99 -1.29 -29.52
N THR A 223 11.87 -0.61 -30.26
CA THR A 223 12.10 -0.94 -31.68
C THR A 223 12.55 -2.39 -31.86
N ALA A 224 13.37 -2.92 -30.93
CA ALA A 224 13.80 -4.32 -30.96
C ALA A 224 12.64 -5.31 -30.71
N ASP A 225 11.62 -4.89 -29.97
CA ASP A 225 10.41 -5.66 -29.74
C ASP A 225 9.41 -5.58 -30.92
N ASN A 226 9.72 -4.78 -31.94
CA ASN A 226 8.79 -4.33 -32.98
C ASN A 226 7.55 -3.65 -32.40
N GLY A 227 7.71 -2.89 -31.32
CA GLY A 227 6.61 -2.19 -30.65
C GLY A 227 5.64 -3.11 -29.91
N ARG A 228 6.01 -4.38 -29.64
CA ARG A 228 5.17 -5.36 -28.94
C ARG A 228 5.49 -5.42 -27.44
N PHE A 229 4.52 -5.89 -26.67
CA PHE A 229 4.55 -5.87 -25.21
C PHE A 229 4.13 -7.22 -24.61
N ASP A 230 4.61 -7.52 -23.41
CA ASP A 230 3.87 -8.36 -22.47
C ASP A 230 3.06 -7.51 -21.47
N CYS A 231 2.35 -8.16 -20.56
CA CYS A 231 1.44 -7.52 -19.60
C CYS A 231 2.11 -6.37 -18.83
N SER A 232 3.17 -6.70 -18.10
CA SER A 232 3.93 -5.73 -17.32
C SER A 232 4.77 -4.76 -18.17
N GLY A 233 5.16 -5.15 -19.38
CA GLY A 233 5.81 -4.27 -20.34
C GLY A 233 4.88 -3.15 -20.84
N LEU A 234 3.61 -3.48 -21.10
CA LEU A 234 2.58 -2.52 -21.52
C LEU A 234 2.31 -1.49 -20.42
N THR A 235 2.05 -1.94 -19.19
CA THR A 235 1.78 -1.04 -18.06
C THR A 235 2.98 -0.14 -17.76
N LYS A 236 4.20 -0.69 -17.79
CA LYS A 236 5.44 0.06 -17.63
C LYS A 236 5.58 1.16 -18.69
N ALA A 237 5.38 0.83 -19.96
CA ALA A 237 5.50 1.81 -21.04
C ALA A 237 4.40 2.90 -20.97
N ALA A 238 3.17 2.50 -20.62
CA ALA A 238 2.05 3.42 -20.44
C ALA A 238 2.33 4.46 -19.35
N TYR A 239 2.79 4.02 -18.18
CA TYR A 239 3.13 4.93 -17.08
C TYR A 239 4.40 5.74 -17.34
N ALA A 240 5.39 5.16 -18.04
CA ALA A 240 6.58 5.90 -18.45
C ALA A 240 6.25 7.07 -19.38
N SER A 241 5.22 6.93 -20.24
CA SER A 241 4.75 8.01 -21.13
C SER A 241 4.25 9.25 -20.39
N VAL A 242 3.89 9.10 -19.11
CA VAL A 242 3.42 10.17 -18.22
C VAL A 242 4.39 10.46 -17.07
N GLY A 243 5.66 10.02 -17.21
CA GLY A 243 6.75 10.35 -16.28
C GLY A 243 6.85 9.46 -15.05
N ILE A 244 6.11 8.36 -14.96
CA ILE A 244 6.16 7.42 -13.83
C ILE A 244 6.86 6.14 -14.28
N THR A 245 7.98 5.80 -13.62
CA THR A 245 8.76 4.60 -13.98
C THR A 245 8.35 3.42 -13.10
N LEU A 246 7.70 2.42 -13.71
CA LEU A 246 7.35 1.19 -13.03
C LEU A 246 8.45 0.12 -13.14
N PRO A 247 8.55 -0.81 -12.17
CA PRO A 247 9.36 -2.02 -12.30
C PRO A 247 8.97 -2.87 -13.50
N ARG A 248 9.89 -3.75 -13.93
CA ARG A 248 9.69 -4.57 -15.12
C ARG A 248 8.62 -5.64 -14.95
N VAL A 249 8.50 -6.25 -13.77
CA VAL A 249 7.68 -7.44 -13.54
C VAL A 249 6.39 -7.11 -12.79
N ALA A 250 5.30 -7.80 -13.12
CA ALA A 250 3.95 -7.52 -12.61
C ALA A 250 3.85 -7.57 -11.07
N ASN A 251 4.48 -8.56 -10.44
CA ASN A 251 4.46 -8.71 -8.99
C ASN A 251 5.14 -7.54 -8.25
N ASP A 252 6.19 -6.94 -8.82
CA ASP A 252 6.81 -5.74 -8.24
C ASP A 252 5.95 -4.50 -8.49
N GLN A 253 5.33 -4.38 -9.67
CA GLN A 253 4.40 -3.29 -9.99
C GLN A 253 3.21 -3.21 -9.04
N TYR A 254 2.81 -4.34 -8.43
CA TYR A 254 1.79 -4.36 -7.39
C TYR A 254 2.12 -3.38 -6.27
N ASN A 255 3.39 -3.19 -5.92
CA ASN A 255 3.76 -2.34 -4.79
C ASN A 255 3.90 -0.84 -5.14
N ALA A 256 3.51 -0.42 -6.35
CA ALA A 256 3.74 0.95 -6.87
C ALA A 256 2.79 2.02 -6.31
N GLY A 257 2.11 1.74 -5.20
CA GLY A 257 1.21 2.67 -4.50
C GLY A 257 0.17 1.95 -3.63
N PRO A 258 -0.87 2.68 -3.15
CA PRO A 258 -1.92 2.11 -2.29
C PRO A 258 -2.77 1.06 -3.01
N HIS A 259 -3.39 0.15 -2.25
CA HIS A 259 -4.22 -0.93 -2.79
C HIS A 259 -5.72 -0.67 -2.62
N PRO A 260 -6.40 -0.04 -3.61
CA PRO A 260 -7.84 0.18 -3.53
C PRO A 260 -8.61 -1.15 -3.55
N SER A 261 -9.70 -1.22 -2.79
CA SER A 261 -10.62 -2.34 -2.92
C SER A 261 -11.40 -2.28 -4.25
N ARG A 262 -12.06 -3.39 -4.61
CA ARG A 262 -12.83 -3.51 -5.85
C ARG A 262 -13.83 -2.36 -6.08
N GLY A 263 -14.51 -1.88 -5.03
CA GLY A 263 -15.48 -0.79 -5.11
C GLY A 263 -14.86 0.61 -5.11
N GLU A 264 -13.53 0.71 -4.97
CA GLU A 264 -12.77 1.95 -4.93
C GLU A 264 -11.89 2.13 -6.16
N LEU A 265 -11.93 1.18 -7.10
CA LEU A 265 -11.18 1.23 -8.34
C LEU A 265 -11.54 2.48 -9.15
N LEU A 266 -10.51 3.10 -9.68
CA LEU A 266 -10.58 4.26 -10.55
C LEU A 266 -9.80 3.98 -11.83
N PRO A 267 -10.25 4.52 -12.98
CA PRO A 267 -9.47 4.44 -14.22
C PRO A 267 -8.01 4.85 -13.98
N GLY A 268 -7.10 3.96 -14.37
CA GLY A 268 -5.66 4.07 -14.17
C GLY A 268 -5.13 3.07 -13.16
N ASP A 269 -5.90 2.68 -12.14
CA ASP A 269 -5.43 1.67 -11.19
C ASP A 269 -4.98 0.40 -11.94
N LEU A 270 -3.83 -0.16 -11.55
CA LEU A 270 -3.40 -1.44 -12.08
C LEU A 270 -4.17 -2.55 -11.38
N VAL A 271 -4.59 -3.56 -12.13
CA VAL A 271 -5.30 -4.74 -11.61
C VAL A 271 -4.47 -5.97 -11.87
N PHE A 272 -4.42 -6.87 -10.90
CA PHE A 272 -3.46 -7.97 -10.86
C PHE A 272 -4.17 -9.30 -10.68
N PHE A 273 -3.60 -10.34 -11.27
CA PHE A 273 -4.14 -11.69 -11.24
C PHE A 273 -3.05 -12.69 -10.84
N SER A 274 -3.45 -13.67 -10.04
CA SER A 274 -2.52 -14.60 -9.40
C SER A 274 -3.07 -16.02 -9.33
N THR A 275 -2.18 -16.99 -9.46
CA THR A 275 -2.47 -18.41 -9.22
C THR A 275 -2.60 -18.75 -7.73
N ASP A 276 -2.19 -17.85 -6.84
CA ASP A 276 -2.31 -17.97 -5.39
C ASP A 276 -2.73 -16.63 -4.78
N LEU A 277 -4.02 -16.52 -4.44
CA LEU A 277 -4.62 -15.29 -3.90
C LEU A 277 -4.07 -14.86 -2.53
N SER A 278 -3.24 -15.69 -1.89
CA SER A 278 -2.58 -15.37 -0.63
C SER A 278 -1.13 -14.89 -0.82
N ASN A 279 -0.62 -14.88 -2.05
CA ASN A 279 0.79 -14.64 -2.34
C ASN A 279 0.99 -13.67 -3.53
N SER A 280 1.33 -12.42 -3.24
CA SER A 280 1.60 -11.41 -4.28
C SER A 280 2.78 -11.78 -5.19
N ARG A 281 3.70 -12.66 -4.78
CA ARG A 281 4.78 -13.15 -5.64
C ARG A 281 4.29 -14.09 -6.74
N ALA A 282 3.12 -14.69 -6.58
CA ALA A 282 2.48 -15.54 -7.57
C ALA A 282 1.62 -14.75 -8.56
N ILE A 283 1.68 -13.41 -8.54
CA ILE A 283 1.05 -12.57 -9.57
C ILE A 283 1.70 -12.89 -10.92
N HIS A 284 0.89 -13.34 -11.87
CA HIS A 284 1.33 -13.69 -13.23
C HIS A 284 0.82 -12.73 -14.29
N HIS A 285 -0.13 -11.85 -13.95
CA HIS A 285 -0.72 -10.94 -14.92
C HIS A 285 -1.09 -9.59 -14.32
N VAL A 286 -1.06 -8.55 -15.16
CA VAL A 286 -1.42 -7.18 -14.81
C VAL A 286 -2.07 -6.48 -16.01
N GLY A 287 -3.05 -5.60 -15.73
CA GLY A 287 -3.65 -4.70 -16.71
C GLY A 287 -3.97 -3.33 -16.11
N ILE A 288 -4.33 -2.37 -16.97
CA ILE A 288 -4.72 -1.01 -16.57
C ILE A 288 -6.24 -0.95 -16.51
N TYR A 289 -6.83 -0.72 -15.34
CA TYR A 289 -8.28 -0.58 -15.19
C TYR A 289 -8.78 0.68 -15.90
N VAL A 290 -9.88 0.55 -16.65
CA VAL A 290 -10.47 1.65 -17.44
C VAL A 290 -11.90 2.01 -17.01
N GLY A 291 -12.41 1.39 -15.95
CA GLY A 291 -13.79 1.58 -15.48
C GLY A 291 -14.73 0.48 -15.97
N GLY A 292 -15.94 0.45 -15.40
CA GLY A 292 -17.02 -0.46 -15.84
C GLY A 292 -16.73 -1.95 -15.69
N GLY A 293 -15.74 -2.34 -14.89
CA GLY A 293 -15.33 -3.75 -14.76
C GLY A 293 -14.38 -4.24 -15.85
N TYR A 294 -13.72 -3.34 -16.59
CA TYR A 294 -12.79 -3.67 -17.67
C TYR A 294 -11.38 -3.11 -17.43
N MET A 295 -10.40 -3.79 -18.02
CA MET A 295 -9.01 -3.35 -18.13
C MET A 295 -8.54 -3.35 -19.59
N ILE A 296 -7.45 -2.65 -19.87
CA ILE A 296 -6.62 -2.87 -21.06
C ILE A 296 -5.37 -3.63 -20.64
N ASP A 297 -5.06 -4.71 -21.34
CA ASP A 297 -3.93 -5.58 -21.01
C ASP A 297 -3.28 -6.21 -22.26
N ALA A 298 -2.10 -6.80 -22.06
CA ALA A 298 -1.45 -7.69 -23.02
C ALA A 298 -1.51 -9.12 -22.44
N PRO A 299 -2.52 -9.93 -22.80
CA PRO A 299 -2.95 -11.06 -21.95
C PRO A 299 -2.00 -12.27 -21.98
N TYR A 300 -1.63 -12.78 -23.16
CA TYR A 300 -0.78 -13.96 -23.30
C TYR A 300 -0.28 -14.14 -24.74
N THR A 301 0.65 -15.08 -24.94
CA THR A 301 1.23 -15.38 -26.26
C THR A 301 0.17 -15.86 -27.25
N GLY A 302 0.12 -15.24 -28.43
CA GLY A 302 -0.89 -15.52 -29.46
C GLY A 302 -2.13 -14.63 -29.39
N ALA A 303 -2.26 -13.81 -28.33
CA ALA A 303 -3.27 -12.78 -28.24
C ALA A 303 -2.75 -11.40 -28.68
N VAL A 304 -3.67 -10.45 -28.77
CA VAL A 304 -3.40 -9.03 -28.98
C VAL A 304 -3.83 -8.23 -27.75
N ILE A 305 -3.25 -7.03 -27.60
CA ILE A 305 -3.70 -6.04 -26.60
C ILE A 305 -5.16 -5.70 -26.86
N ARG A 306 -6.00 -5.81 -25.83
CA ARG A 306 -7.45 -5.61 -25.94
C ARG A 306 -8.04 -5.14 -24.62
N PHE A 307 -9.37 -5.00 -24.61
CA PHE A 307 -10.12 -4.90 -23.37
C PHE A 307 -10.51 -6.29 -22.89
N ASP A 308 -10.29 -6.58 -21.62
CA ASP A 308 -10.75 -7.80 -20.96
C ASP A 308 -11.49 -7.44 -19.65
N PRO A 309 -12.49 -8.24 -19.24
CA PRO A 309 -13.16 -8.07 -17.97
C PRO A 309 -12.21 -8.39 -16.81
N ILE A 310 -12.37 -7.70 -15.68
CA ILE A 310 -11.55 -7.93 -14.48
C ILE A 310 -12.23 -8.87 -13.46
N ASP A 311 -13.46 -9.32 -13.73
CA ASP A 311 -14.18 -10.31 -12.91
C ASP A 311 -13.70 -11.71 -13.27
N SER A 312 -12.76 -12.23 -12.48
CA SER A 312 -12.23 -13.58 -12.63
C SER A 312 -11.87 -14.18 -11.27
N ALA A 313 -11.79 -15.51 -11.21
CA ALA A 313 -11.47 -16.24 -9.98
C ALA A 313 -10.03 -16.01 -9.50
N ASP A 314 -9.13 -15.60 -10.39
CA ASP A 314 -7.72 -15.31 -10.13
C ASP A 314 -7.46 -13.81 -9.86
N TYR A 315 -8.49 -12.96 -9.77
CA TYR A 315 -8.32 -11.57 -9.38
C TYR A 315 -7.69 -11.45 -7.99
N PHE A 316 -6.47 -10.91 -7.95
CA PHE A 316 -5.67 -10.77 -6.74
C PHE A 316 -5.99 -9.46 -6.01
N GLY A 317 -5.98 -8.35 -6.75
CA GLY A 317 -6.12 -7.03 -6.17
C GLY A 317 -5.78 -5.93 -7.16
N ALA A 318 -5.60 -4.72 -6.63
CA ALA A 318 -5.27 -3.55 -7.43
C ALA A 318 -4.27 -2.64 -6.73
N THR A 319 -3.67 -1.76 -7.51
CA THR A 319 -2.73 -0.75 -7.04
C THR A 319 -3.01 0.56 -7.74
N ARG A 320 -3.20 1.61 -6.95
CA ARG A 320 -3.26 2.98 -7.40
C ARG A 320 -1.85 3.50 -7.57
N VAL A 321 -1.37 3.55 -8.81
CA VAL A 321 -0.01 4.00 -9.10
C VAL A 321 0.19 5.44 -8.64
N THR A 322 1.21 5.66 -7.81
CA THR A 322 1.69 6.99 -7.42
C THR A 322 3.13 7.17 -7.87
N GLU A 323 3.55 8.43 -8.06
CA GLU A 323 4.94 8.72 -8.42
C GLU A 323 5.91 8.28 -7.32
N ASP A 324 5.56 8.52 -6.06
CA ASP A 324 6.39 8.17 -4.91
C ASP A 324 6.45 6.65 -4.70
N GLY A 325 5.31 5.96 -4.82
CA GLY A 325 5.25 4.50 -4.76
C GLY A 325 6.05 3.83 -5.86
N ALA A 326 6.05 4.39 -7.08
CA ALA A 326 6.88 3.88 -8.17
C ALA A 326 8.37 4.13 -7.94
N LYS A 327 8.77 5.30 -7.43
CA LYS A 327 10.17 5.64 -7.11
C LYS A 327 10.75 4.80 -5.96
N ALA A 328 9.89 4.29 -5.08
CA ALA A 328 10.27 3.43 -3.97
C ALA A 328 10.82 2.07 -4.43
N LEU A 329 10.43 1.63 -5.62
CA LEU A 329 10.68 0.28 -6.09
C LEU A 329 11.96 0.19 -6.92
N PRO A 330 12.71 -0.93 -6.80
CA PRO A 330 13.85 -1.17 -7.68
C PRO A 330 13.36 -1.26 -9.14
N THR A 331 13.93 -0.43 -10.00
CA THR A 331 13.56 -0.35 -11.43
C THR A 331 14.41 -1.25 -12.33
N ALA A 332 15.45 -1.87 -11.77
CA ALA A 332 16.35 -2.79 -12.45
C ALA A 332 16.26 -4.19 -11.81
N VAL A 333 15.82 -5.16 -12.61
CA VAL A 333 16.07 -6.59 -12.42
C VAL A 333 16.56 -7.13 -13.76
#